data_AF-A0A382I6S8-F1
#
_entry.id   AF-A0A382I6S8-F1
#
_cell.length_a   1.000
_cell.length_b   1.000
_cell.length_c   1.000
_cell.angle_alpha   90.00
_cell.angle_beta   90.00
_cell.angle_gamma   90.00
#
_symmetry.space_group_name_H-M   'P 1'
#
loop_
_entity.id
_entity.type
_entity.pdbx_description
1 polymer ?
#
loop_
_entity_poly.entity_id
_entity_poly.type
_entity_poly.pdbx_seq_one_letter_code
_entity_poly.pdbx_strand_id
1 'polypeptide(L)'
;MKLPSLLTLMFILVLACGGASESVVEPQEQLAKAVSPPLTVTPLPSTVTPILTPVPELVPTPIETAVDEFFWNEPMAQVTQKCSGDFTFTHKIIDLEDSSGISFGPGSHIAPHEHMAYWGVPKIEGSNINATGTQVSERVQIYSPTDIFYIDLRKLNRTTGESPNEIRYVEWGGYLYTCNGHQIMFGHLSEPSDELRSILSKNEPQCDEQTCIWSFPTFIPSGTPLFMTSGFAGAFDFGLSLAGLTVEELQGQPGYGYSMTPWRTHSGNSVCPQEYFIEPLRSEYMKLLGDFQCGPFNQDVDGTAMGFWFPSSSPEIVPLTPSERDVDEWETIWLFQDFRDSSEYIISVGNNTFGLDYGQYSYVSSETGLVNRKWDQVKSGQTYCMELRIEDNHDDIPNIINKIILLELSQDGTQLAIEAIDGINCGEDFWE
;
A
#
# COMPACT_ATOMS: atom_id res chain seq x y z
N MET A 1 0.39 37.27 10.68
CA MET A 1 1.49 36.54 10.02
C MET A 1 1.50 35.13 10.58
N LYS A 2 0.93 34.19 9.82
CA LYS A 2 0.90 32.76 10.12
C LYS A 2 1.53 32.07 8.90
N LEU A 3 2.62 31.33 9.10
CA LEU A 3 3.17 30.42 8.10
C LEU A 3 2.20 29.25 7.93
N PRO A 4 1.89 28.78 6.71
CA PRO A 4 1.32 27.46 6.51
C PRO A 4 2.43 26.41 6.43
N SER A 5 2.11 25.25 7.01
CA SER A 5 2.86 24.00 7.02
C SER A 5 3.09 23.50 5.59
N LEU A 6 4.34 23.26 5.22
CA LEU A 6 4.73 22.52 4.01
C LEU A 6 4.46 21.03 4.28
N LEU A 7 3.49 20.45 3.59
CA LEU A 7 3.28 19.01 3.48
C LEU A 7 3.91 18.60 2.14
N THR A 8 5.11 18.02 2.19
CA THR A 8 5.79 17.49 1.00
C THR A 8 5.51 15.99 0.98
N LEU A 9 4.64 15.51 0.08
CA LEU A 9 4.42 14.08 -0.17
C LEU A 9 5.11 13.73 -1.49
N MET A 10 6.05 12.80 -1.43
CA MET A 10 6.92 12.38 -2.52
C MET A 10 6.28 11.16 -3.20
N PHE A 11 6.01 11.23 -4.51
CA PHE A 11 5.60 10.06 -5.32
C PHE A 11 6.75 9.65 -6.24
N ILE A 12 6.95 8.33 -6.30
CA ILE A 12 8.09 7.60 -6.87
C ILE A 12 8.40 7.99 -8.32
N LEU A 13 9.66 8.33 -8.53
CA LEU A 13 10.35 8.44 -9.81
C LEU A 13 10.61 7.02 -10.33
N VAL A 14 10.11 6.68 -11.52
CA VAL A 14 10.61 5.53 -12.29
C VAL A 14 11.76 6.03 -13.16
N LEU A 15 13.00 5.67 -12.83
CA LEU A 15 14.14 5.81 -13.72
C LEU A 15 14.96 4.50 -13.74
N ALA A 16 15.29 4.10 -14.97
CA ALA A 16 16.10 2.94 -15.29
C ALA A 16 17.61 3.25 -15.13
N CYS A 17 18.33 2.31 -14.51
CA CYS A 17 19.78 2.00 -14.55
C CYS A 17 20.87 3.07 -14.89
N GLY A 18 21.80 3.28 -13.94
CA GLY A 18 23.26 3.18 -14.20
C GLY A 18 24.20 4.33 -13.74
N GLY A 19 25.14 4.05 -12.81
CA GLY A 19 26.51 4.64 -12.85
C GLY A 19 27.06 5.48 -11.67
N ALA A 20 27.78 4.82 -10.74
CA ALA A 20 29.01 5.16 -9.98
C ALA A 20 29.42 6.59 -9.49
N SER A 21 29.83 6.60 -8.20
CA SER A 21 30.84 7.46 -7.48
C SER A 21 30.51 8.96 -7.30
N GLU A 22 30.86 9.69 -6.23
CA GLU A 22 31.79 9.53 -5.10
C GLU A 22 31.43 10.55 -3.98
N SER A 23 31.98 10.38 -2.78
CA SER A 23 31.64 11.01 -1.49
C SER A 23 32.31 12.37 -1.19
N VAL A 24 31.68 13.23 -0.36
CA VAL A 24 32.36 14.18 0.57
C VAL A 24 31.49 14.44 1.82
N VAL A 25 32.16 14.60 2.96
CA VAL A 25 31.71 14.48 4.36
C VAL A 25 31.77 15.84 5.12
N GLU A 26 30.93 15.97 6.17
CA GLU A 26 31.03 16.82 7.42
C GLU A 26 30.67 18.33 7.39
N PRO A 27 30.48 19.01 8.57
CA PRO A 27 29.89 18.61 9.87
C PRO A 27 28.91 19.67 10.50
N GLN A 28 28.39 19.28 11.67
CA GLN A 28 27.49 19.96 12.62
C GLN A 28 27.86 21.38 13.11
N GLU A 29 26.85 22.12 13.62
CA GLU A 29 27.05 23.04 14.75
C GLU A 29 25.79 23.20 15.64
N GLN A 30 25.99 23.06 16.95
CA GLN A 30 25.05 23.32 18.05
C GLN A 30 24.97 24.81 18.38
N LEU A 31 23.85 25.32 18.93
CA LEU A 31 23.93 26.31 20.02
C LEU A 31 22.65 26.51 20.88
N ALA A 32 22.86 26.28 22.18
CA ALA A 32 22.43 27.01 23.39
C ALA A 32 20.97 27.42 23.72
N LYS A 33 20.55 26.90 24.88
CA LYS A 33 19.53 27.35 25.84
C LYS A 33 19.72 28.79 26.34
N ALA A 34 18.59 29.45 26.67
CA ALA A 34 18.55 30.54 27.64
C ALA A 34 17.40 30.34 28.67
N VAL A 35 17.73 30.56 29.93
CA VAL A 35 16.91 30.42 31.15
C VAL A 35 16.38 31.79 31.57
N SER A 36 15.23 31.86 32.25
CA SER A 36 14.80 33.05 33.01
C SER A 36 14.06 32.67 34.32
N PRO A 37 14.06 33.56 35.34
CA PRO A 37 14.09 33.20 36.76
C PRO A 37 12.74 33.35 37.51
N PRO A 38 12.65 32.93 38.79
CA PRO A 38 11.37 32.72 39.50
C PRO A 38 10.90 33.94 40.31
N LEU A 39 9.60 33.98 40.61
CA LEU A 39 9.01 34.96 41.53
C LEU A 39 8.32 34.31 42.73
N THR A 40 8.45 35.03 43.84
CA THR A 40 8.37 34.59 45.24
C THR A 40 6.98 34.80 45.85
N VAL A 41 6.66 33.94 46.82
CA VAL A 41 5.44 33.84 47.64
C VAL A 41 5.38 34.90 48.75
N THR A 42 4.19 35.32 49.20
CA THR A 42 3.97 35.88 50.56
C THR A 42 2.52 35.61 51.05
N PRO A 43 2.24 35.39 52.36
CA PRO A 43 1.06 34.63 52.84
C PRO A 43 0.07 35.35 53.82
N LEU A 44 -1.04 34.62 54.09
CA LEU A 44 -1.98 34.60 55.24
C LEU A 44 -2.95 35.79 55.48
N PRO A 45 -4.15 35.62 56.12
CA PRO A 45 -4.35 34.93 57.40
C PRO A 45 -5.61 34.03 57.59
N SER A 46 -5.54 33.15 58.59
CA SER A 46 -6.59 32.23 59.06
C SER A 46 -7.70 32.91 59.88
N THR A 47 -8.94 32.42 59.79
CA THR A 47 -10.02 32.65 60.77
C THR A 47 -10.84 31.38 60.95
N VAL A 48 -11.29 31.13 62.19
CA VAL A 48 -11.82 29.86 62.72
C VAL A 48 -13.36 29.77 62.62
N THR A 49 -13.82 28.68 62.01
CA THR A 49 -15.00 27.79 62.22
C THR A 49 -16.38 28.34 62.60
N PRO A 50 -17.44 27.83 61.92
CA PRO A 50 -18.47 27.08 62.64
C PRO A 50 -18.72 25.69 62.00
N ILE A 51 -18.95 24.70 62.88
CA ILE A 51 -19.26 23.31 62.54
C ILE A 51 -20.69 23.25 62.01
N LEU A 52 -20.85 22.84 60.75
CA LEU A 52 -22.12 22.42 60.17
C LEU A 52 -21.97 20.96 59.74
N THR A 53 -22.93 20.15 60.14
CA THR A 53 -23.06 18.72 59.85
C THR A 53 -23.05 18.48 58.34
N PRO A 54 -22.17 17.65 57.77
CA PRO A 54 -22.18 17.42 56.33
C PRO A 54 -23.38 16.55 55.94
N VAL A 55 -24.20 17.11 55.05
CA VAL A 55 -25.10 16.39 54.14
C VAL A 55 -24.23 15.43 53.31
N PRO A 56 -24.67 14.20 52.98
CA PRO A 56 -23.89 13.31 52.13
C PRO A 56 -23.59 14.00 50.80
N GLU A 57 -22.32 14.32 50.58
CA GLU A 57 -21.82 14.81 49.30
C GLU A 57 -21.95 13.66 48.30
N LEU A 58 -22.82 13.85 47.31
CA LEU A 58 -22.84 13.03 46.10
C LEU A 58 -21.45 13.15 45.49
N VAL A 59 -20.62 12.11 45.69
CA VAL A 59 -19.36 11.95 44.99
C VAL A 59 -19.71 12.07 43.50
N PRO A 60 -19.25 13.11 42.78
CA PRO A 60 -19.38 13.10 41.35
C PRO A 60 -18.51 11.94 40.88
N THR A 61 -19.16 10.91 40.34
CA THR A 61 -18.48 9.87 39.57
C THR A 61 -17.54 10.59 38.62
N PRO A 62 -16.24 10.25 38.59
CA PRO A 62 -15.35 10.81 37.59
C PRO A 62 -16.03 10.61 36.24
N ILE A 63 -16.29 11.71 35.54
CA ILE A 63 -16.59 11.63 34.12
C ILE A 63 -15.30 11.05 33.55
N GLU A 64 -15.28 9.73 33.30
CA GLU A 64 -14.40 9.15 32.31
C GLU A 64 -14.65 9.98 31.06
N THR A 65 -13.76 10.94 30.82
CA THR A 65 -13.52 11.41 29.47
C THR A 65 -13.18 10.14 28.71
N ALA A 66 -14.16 9.60 27.98
CA ALA A 66 -13.94 8.62 26.96
C ALA A 66 -12.83 9.21 26.08
N VAL A 67 -11.62 8.67 26.25
CA VAL A 67 -10.62 8.79 25.21
C VAL A 67 -11.25 8.03 24.07
N ASP A 68 -11.67 8.73 23.00
CA ASP A 68 -12.10 8.07 21.76
C ASP A 68 -11.02 7.04 21.43
N GLU A 69 -11.37 5.75 21.50
CA GLU A 69 -10.46 4.69 21.08
C GLU A 69 -10.18 4.94 19.60
N PHE A 70 -8.91 5.24 19.29
CA PHE A 70 -8.48 5.47 17.92
C PHE A 70 -8.76 4.22 17.08
N PHE A 71 -9.59 4.35 16.05
CA PHE A 71 -9.88 3.27 15.12
C PHE A 71 -9.07 3.48 13.83
N TRP A 72 -8.09 2.60 13.58
CA TRP A 72 -7.14 2.79 12.49
C TRP A 72 -7.79 2.73 11.10
N ASN A 73 -8.87 1.96 10.95
CA ASN A 73 -9.55 1.72 9.68
C ASN A 73 -10.77 2.64 9.49
N GLU A 74 -10.72 3.87 10.01
CA GLU A 74 -11.74 4.88 9.73
C GLU A 74 -11.78 5.25 8.23
N PRO A 75 -12.97 5.55 7.67
CA PRO A 75 -13.10 6.07 6.32
C PRO A 75 -12.23 7.31 6.08
N MET A 76 -11.43 7.27 5.01
CA MET A 76 -10.55 8.39 4.67
C MET A 76 -11.29 9.62 4.13
N ALA A 77 -12.52 9.43 3.65
CA ALA A 77 -13.41 10.49 3.19
C ALA A 77 -14.72 10.48 3.99
N GLN A 78 -15.29 11.66 4.18
CA GLN A 78 -16.56 11.84 4.91
C GLN A 78 -17.75 11.38 4.06
N VAL A 79 -17.91 10.07 3.89
CA VAL A 79 -19.08 9.48 3.24
C VAL A 79 -20.14 9.16 4.28
N THR A 80 -21.31 9.79 4.13
CA THR A 80 -22.45 9.59 5.04
C THR A 80 -23.33 8.40 4.66
N GLN A 81 -23.26 7.97 3.41
CA GLN A 81 -24.08 6.88 2.88
C GLN A 81 -23.58 5.54 3.43
N LYS A 82 -24.51 4.72 3.91
CA LYS A 82 -24.23 3.37 4.41
C LYS A 82 -24.66 2.33 3.39
N CYS A 83 -23.92 1.22 3.30
CA CYS A 83 -24.27 0.14 2.38
C CYS A 83 -25.57 -0.54 2.82
N SER A 84 -26.46 -0.84 1.88
CA SER A 84 -27.68 -1.60 2.14
C SER A 84 -27.38 -3.10 2.02
N GLY A 85 -26.67 -3.66 3.00
CA GLY A 85 -26.16 -5.03 2.99
C GLY A 85 -24.67 -5.11 2.68
N ASP A 86 -24.22 -6.30 2.26
CA ASP A 86 -22.83 -6.56 1.92
C ASP A 86 -22.40 -5.72 0.71
N PHE A 87 -21.18 -5.17 0.78
CA PHE A 87 -20.63 -4.36 -0.30
C PHE A 87 -20.35 -5.22 -1.54
N THR A 88 -20.81 -4.78 -2.70
CA THR A 88 -20.57 -5.44 -4.00
C THR A 88 -20.45 -4.45 -5.14
N PHE A 89 -19.73 -4.85 -6.18
CA PHE A 89 -19.71 -4.22 -7.50
C PHE A 89 -20.81 -4.81 -8.38
N THR A 90 -21.68 -3.95 -8.89
CA THR A 90 -22.88 -4.35 -9.65
C THR A 90 -22.73 -4.15 -11.15
N HIS A 91 -21.70 -3.42 -11.58
CA HIS A 91 -21.45 -3.08 -12.98
C HIS A 91 -20.03 -3.46 -13.39
N LYS A 92 -19.86 -3.70 -14.69
CA LYS A 92 -18.55 -3.90 -15.31
C LYS A 92 -17.66 -2.69 -15.09
N ILE A 93 -16.35 -2.90 -15.00
CA ILE A 93 -15.35 -1.81 -15.05
C ILE A 93 -14.90 -1.59 -16.48
N ILE A 94 -14.76 -2.68 -17.22
CA ILE A 94 -14.32 -2.73 -18.61
C ILE A 94 -15.10 -3.85 -19.31
N ASP A 95 -15.28 -3.73 -20.62
CA ASP A 95 -15.78 -4.83 -21.43
C ASP A 95 -14.75 -5.97 -21.49
N LEU A 96 -15.21 -7.23 -21.40
CA LEU A 96 -14.32 -8.39 -21.35
C LEU A 96 -13.45 -8.51 -22.60
N GLU A 97 -13.99 -8.11 -23.75
CA GLU A 97 -13.28 -8.12 -25.04
C GLU A 97 -12.15 -7.10 -25.14
N ASP A 98 -12.19 -6.07 -24.27
CA ASP A 98 -11.19 -5.01 -24.24
C ASP A 98 -10.08 -5.27 -23.20
N SER A 99 -10.12 -6.42 -22.51
CA SER A 99 -9.07 -6.83 -21.57
C SER A 99 -8.17 -7.90 -22.17
N SER A 100 -6.86 -7.77 -21.95
CA SER A 100 -5.88 -8.80 -22.31
C SER A 100 -5.53 -9.76 -21.17
N GLY A 101 -6.22 -9.66 -20.03
CA GLY A 101 -5.94 -10.42 -18.81
C GLY A 101 -5.78 -9.53 -17.58
N ILE A 102 -5.70 -10.16 -16.41
CA ILE A 102 -5.44 -9.51 -15.12
C ILE A 102 -4.23 -10.19 -14.50
N SER A 103 -3.24 -9.41 -14.11
CA SER A 103 -2.13 -9.88 -13.27
C SER A 103 -2.40 -9.48 -11.83
N PHE A 104 -1.92 -10.28 -10.87
CA PHE A 104 -2.08 -9.99 -9.45
C PHE A 104 -0.76 -10.13 -8.69
N GLY A 105 -0.30 -9.09 -8.00
CA GLY A 105 0.94 -9.15 -7.24
C GLY A 105 1.53 -7.78 -6.94
N PRO A 106 2.78 -7.72 -6.45
CA PRO A 106 3.48 -6.46 -6.16
C PRO A 106 3.73 -5.56 -7.39
N GLY A 107 3.74 -6.13 -8.60
CA GLY A 107 4.17 -5.38 -9.79
C GLY A 107 5.60 -4.83 -9.58
N SER A 108 5.78 -3.52 -9.78
CA SER A 108 7.06 -2.84 -9.51
C SER A 108 7.24 -2.37 -8.07
N HIS A 109 6.22 -2.50 -7.22
CA HIS A 109 6.31 -2.14 -5.81
C HIS A 109 7.11 -3.19 -5.04
N ILE A 110 7.65 -2.76 -3.90
CA ILE A 110 8.38 -3.64 -2.98
C ILE A 110 7.67 -3.82 -1.63
N ALA A 111 6.61 -3.06 -1.42
CA ALA A 111 5.70 -3.22 -0.29
C ALA A 111 4.29 -3.60 -0.78
N PRO A 112 3.45 -4.17 0.09
CA PRO A 112 2.01 -4.25 -0.16
C PRO A 112 1.45 -2.85 -0.45
N HIS A 113 0.65 -2.74 -1.51
CA HIS A 113 0.04 -1.49 -1.97
C HIS A 113 -1.42 -1.77 -2.40
N GLU A 114 -2.30 -0.77 -2.43
CA GLU A 114 -3.75 -0.95 -2.47
C GLU A 114 -4.34 -1.43 -3.82
N HIS A 115 -3.51 -1.61 -4.84
CA HIS A 115 -3.92 -1.83 -6.23
C HIS A 115 -3.16 -2.97 -6.93
N MET A 116 -2.94 -4.07 -6.22
CA MET A 116 -2.22 -5.25 -6.73
C MET A 116 -2.88 -5.96 -7.92
N ALA A 117 -4.08 -5.56 -8.35
CA ALA A 117 -4.71 -6.07 -9.56
C ALA A 117 -4.46 -5.13 -10.75
N TYR A 118 -3.64 -5.59 -11.68
CA TYR A 118 -3.29 -4.88 -12.91
C TYR A 118 -4.12 -5.39 -14.07
N TRP A 119 -4.98 -4.54 -14.63
CA TRP A 119 -5.87 -4.90 -15.73
C TRP A 119 -5.20 -4.60 -17.06
N GLY A 120 -4.72 -5.65 -17.71
CA GLY A 120 -4.09 -5.56 -19.02
C GLY A 120 -5.09 -5.11 -20.09
N VAL A 121 -4.61 -4.24 -20.99
CA VAL A 121 -5.31 -3.81 -22.19
C VAL A 121 -4.53 -4.19 -23.44
N PRO A 122 -5.20 -4.44 -24.59
CA PRO A 122 -4.55 -4.81 -25.83
C PRO A 122 -3.40 -3.86 -26.21
N LYS A 123 -2.26 -4.43 -26.56
CA LYS A 123 -1.10 -3.68 -27.06
C LYS A 123 -1.33 -3.28 -28.51
N ILE A 124 -0.89 -2.08 -28.88
CA ILE A 124 -0.89 -1.66 -30.28
C ILE A 124 0.26 -2.36 -31.01
N GLU A 125 -0.04 -3.06 -32.11
CA GLU A 125 0.95 -3.81 -32.88
C GLU A 125 2.12 -2.90 -33.33
N GLY A 126 3.35 -3.35 -33.08
CA GLY A 126 4.56 -2.58 -33.40
C GLY A 126 4.93 -1.47 -32.41
N SER A 127 4.17 -1.29 -31.33
CA SER A 127 4.55 -0.41 -30.22
C SER A 127 5.48 -1.14 -29.23
N ASN A 128 6.54 -0.45 -28.80
CA ASN A 128 7.39 -0.92 -27.71
C ASN A 128 7.06 -0.10 -26.46
N ILE A 129 6.84 -0.77 -25.33
CA ILE A 129 6.56 -0.14 -24.01
C ILE A 129 7.66 0.87 -23.62
N ASN A 130 8.86 0.69 -24.16
CA ASN A 130 10.06 1.49 -23.85
C ASN A 130 10.37 2.58 -24.90
N ALA A 131 9.45 2.89 -25.84
CA ALA A 131 9.77 3.75 -26.99
C ALA A 131 8.89 5.01 -27.15
N THR A 132 9.58 6.16 -27.01
CA THR A 132 9.36 7.42 -27.76
C THR A 132 8.07 8.22 -27.55
N GLY A 133 7.29 7.96 -26.51
CA GLY A 133 6.10 8.76 -26.18
C GLY A 133 4.92 8.50 -27.10
N THR A 134 4.98 7.34 -27.73
CA THR A 134 3.94 6.77 -28.57
C THR A 134 2.97 6.01 -27.69
N GLN A 135 1.69 6.04 -28.02
CA GLN A 135 0.69 5.18 -27.39
C GLN A 135 1.09 3.71 -27.60
N VAL A 136 1.12 2.92 -26.52
CA VAL A 136 1.57 1.52 -26.50
C VAL A 136 0.43 0.52 -26.32
N SER A 137 -0.74 1.00 -25.87
CA SER A 137 -1.93 0.18 -25.66
C SER A 137 -3.19 0.90 -26.13
N GLU A 138 -4.24 0.13 -26.39
CA GLU A 138 -5.55 0.66 -26.74
C GLU A 138 -6.14 1.48 -25.58
N ARG A 139 -6.87 2.54 -25.92
CA ARG A 139 -7.60 3.35 -24.96
C ARG A 139 -9.01 2.79 -24.83
N VAL A 140 -9.30 2.24 -23.66
CA VAL A 140 -10.56 1.57 -23.38
C VAL A 140 -11.36 2.35 -22.34
N GLN A 141 -12.68 2.36 -22.49
CA GLN A 141 -13.60 3.00 -21.54
C GLN A 141 -13.67 2.23 -20.22
N ILE A 142 -13.42 2.94 -19.13
CA ILE A 142 -13.63 2.49 -17.75
C ILE A 142 -14.97 3.01 -17.25
N TYR A 143 -15.73 2.17 -16.55
CA TYR A 143 -17.03 2.46 -15.97
C TYR A 143 -16.99 2.37 -14.44
N SER A 144 -17.91 3.07 -13.78
CA SER A 144 -18.09 2.97 -12.34
C SER A 144 -18.68 1.61 -11.96
N PRO A 145 -17.99 0.75 -11.19
CA PRO A 145 -18.50 -0.58 -10.85
C PRO A 145 -19.64 -0.55 -9.82
N THR A 146 -19.77 0.55 -9.08
CA THR A 146 -20.79 0.78 -8.05
C THR A 146 -21.06 2.28 -7.92
N ASP A 147 -21.99 2.64 -7.04
CA ASP A 147 -22.34 4.03 -6.77
C ASP A 147 -21.21 4.71 -5.97
N ILE A 148 -20.83 5.92 -6.41
CA ILE A 148 -19.79 6.74 -5.78
C ILE A 148 -20.43 7.93 -5.10
N PHE A 149 -19.93 8.28 -3.91
CA PHE A 149 -20.44 9.38 -3.06
C PHE A 149 -19.39 10.46 -2.77
N TYR A 150 -18.12 10.18 -3.02
CA TYR A 150 -17.03 11.15 -2.89
C TYR A 150 -15.91 10.79 -3.87
N ILE A 151 -15.23 11.80 -4.40
CA ILE A 151 -14.09 11.63 -5.31
C ILE A 151 -12.85 12.34 -4.77
N ASP A 152 -11.68 11.74 -4.98
CA ASP A 152 -10.35 12.36 -4.87
C ASP A 152 -9.57 12.04 -6.15
N LEU A 153 -9.74 12.86 -7.17
CA LEU A 153 -9.18 12.63 -8.51
C LEU A 153 -8.03 13.57 -8.79
N ARG A 154 -7.02 13.04 -9.49
CA ARG A 154 -5.77 13.73 -9.75
C ARG A 154 -5.45 13.70 -11.23
N LYS A 155 -4.96 14.83 -11.71
CA LYS A 155 -4.34 15.00 -13.02
C LYS A 155 -2.88 15.34 -12.80
N LEU A 156 -1.98 14.56 -13.39
CA LEU A 156 -0.54 14.64 -13.20
C LEU A 156 0.16 14.87 -14.54
N ASN A 157 1.08 15.83 -14.59
CA ASN A 157 2.00 15.99 -15.70
C ASN A 157 3.22 15.08 -15.46
N ARG A 158 3.25 13.93 -16.12
CA ARG A 158 4.30 12.92 -16.00
C ARG A 158 5.41 13.17 -17.02
N THR A 159 6.61 12.75 -16.64
CA THR A 159 7.80 12.75 -17.48
C THR A 159 8.47 11.39 -17.32
N THR A 160 8.75 10.69 -18.43
CA THR A 160 9.48 9.42 -18.44
C THR A 160 10.62 9.44 -19.46
N GLY A 161 11.61 8.57 -19.27
CA GLY A 161 12.83 8.53 -20.06
C GLY A 161 13.85 9.61 -19.66
N GLU A 162 15.07 9.43 -20.11
CA GLU A 162 16.17 10.39 -19.88
C GLU A 162 16.40 11.26 -21.11
N SER A 163 16.82 12.51 -20.89
CA SER A 163 17.21 13.43 -21.96
C SER A 163 18.25 12.76 -22.88
N PRO A 164 18.07 12.77 -24.23
CA PRO A 164 17.12 13.57 -25.00
C PRO A 164 15.77 12.89 -25.31
N ASN A 165 15.52 11.68 -24.81
CA ASN A 165 14.33 10.88 -25.10
C ASN A 165 13.22 11.07 -24.06
N GLU A 166 13.18 12.23 -23.42
CA GLU A 166 12.18 12.59 -22.42
C GLU A 166 10.79 12.66 -23.07
N ILE A 167 9.85 11.93 -22.49
CA ILE A 167 8.44 11.88 -22.91
C ILE A 167 7.61 12.55 -21.83
N ARG A 168 6.82 13.55 -22.22
CA ARG A 168 5.86 14.20 -21.33
C ARG A 168 4.45 13.81 -21.70
N TYR A 169 3.68 13.40 -20.71
CA TYR A 169 2.29 13.01 -20.90
C TYR A 169 1.45 13.37 -19.68
N VAL A 170 0.15 13.42 -19.87
CA VAL A 170 -0.81 13.64 -18.79
C VAL A 170 -1.38 12.30 -18.40
N GLU A 171 -1.37 12.03 -17.10
CA GLU A 171 -1.97 10.84 -16.50
C GLU A 171 -3.02 11.26 -15.48
N TRP A 172 -4.10 10.50 -15.43
CA TRP A 172 -5.16 10.63 -14.45
C TRP A 172 -5.16 9.41 -13.52
N GLY A 173 -5.72 9.60 -12.34
CA GLY A 173 -5.90 8.55 -11.35
C GLY A 173 -6.49 9.12 -10.06
N GLY A 174 -6.51 8.30 -9.02
CA GLY A 174 -6.94 8.69 -7.69
C GLY A 174 -7.96 7.71 -7.12
N TYR A 175 -8.80 8.24 -6.24
CA TYR A 175 -9.68 7.44 -5.41
C TYR A 175 -11.15 7.83 -5.58
N LEU A 176 -12.01 6.82 -5.61
CA LEU A 176 -13.46 6.97 -5.59
C LEU A 176 -13.99 6.28 -4.33
N TYR A 177 -14.86 6.96 -3.58
CA TYR A 177 -15.39 6.42 -2.33
C TYR A 177 -16.85 6.06 -2.46
N THR A 178 -17.18 4.85 -2.02
CA THR A 178 -18.49 4.23 -2.09
C THR A 178 -19.19 4.29 -0.73
N CYS A 179 -20.30 3.59 -0.56
CA CYS A 179 -20.98 3.50 0.73
C CYS A 179 -20.05 2.99 1.84
N ASN A 180 -20.31 3.41 3.09
CA ASN A 180 -19.43 3.25 4.24
C ASN A 180 -18.04 3.90 4.11
N GLY A 181 -17.73 4.53 2.98
CA GLY A 181 -16.41 5.10 2.69
C GLY A 181 -15.38 4.07 2.27
N HIS A 182 -15.80 2.89 1.77
CA HIS A 182 -14.89 1.98 1.07
C HIS A 182 -14.29 2.71 -0.14
N GLN A 183 -13.04 2.40 -0.45
CA GLN A 183 -12.22 3.17 -1.39
C GLN A 183 -11.87 2.30 -2.59
N ILE A 184 -12.12 2.83 -3.78
CA ILE A 184 -11.64 2.28 -5.04
C ILE A 184 -10.44 3.12 -5.48
N MET A 185 -9.34 2.47 -5.84
CA MET A 185 -8.17 3.12 -6.43
C MET A 185 -8.16 2.88 -7.94
N PHE A 186 -7.87 3.92 -8.71
CA PHE A 186 -7.51 3.81 -10.11
C PHE A 186 -6.19 4.52 -10.42
N GLY A 187 -5.35 3.90 -11.24
CA GLY A 187 -4.10 4.45 -11.75
C GLY A 187 -3.94 4.25 -13.26
N HIS A 188 -2.97 4.94 -13.85
CA HIS A 188 -2.67 4.89 -15.29
C HIS A 188 -3.87 5.16 -16.22
N LEU A 189 -4.64 6.20 -15.91
CA LEU A 189 -5.79 6.63 -16.71
C LEU A 189 -5.46 7.80 -17.64
N SER A 190 -6.28 7.98 -18.68
CA SER A 190 -6.29 9.19 -19.49
C SER A 190 -7.51 10.05 -19.16
N GLU A 191 -7.92 10.91 -20.07
CA GLU A 191 -8.90 11.95 -19.82
C GLU A 191 -10.25 11.40 -19.33
N PRO A 192 -10.91 12.13 -18.41
CA PRO A 192 -12.26 11.80 -17.92
C PRO A 192 -13.27 11.77 -19.07
N SER A 193 -14.32 10.95 -18.97
CA SER A 193 -15.48 10.93 -19.89
C SER A 193 -16.22 12.27 -19.91
N ASP A 194 -17.17 12.47 -20.83
CA ASP A 194 -17.99 13.69 -20.85
C ASP A 194 -18.86 13.82 -19.59
N GLU A 195 -19.38 12.70 -19.08
CA GLU A 195 -20.13 12.62 -17.84
C GLU A 195 -19.27 13.05 -16.65
N LEU A 196 -18.07 12.49 -16.52
CA LEU A 196 -17.17 12.83 -15.42
C LEU A 196 -16.65 14.27 -15.56
N ARG A 197 -16.31 14.73 -16.77
CA ARG A 197 -15.95 16.13 -17.05
C ARG A 197 -17.03 17.10 -16.59
N SER A 198 -18.30 16.79 -16.85
CA SER A 198 -19.44 17.60 -16.39
C SER A 198 -19.50 17.67 -14.86
N ILE A 199 -19.21 16.58 -14.16
CA ILE A 199 -19.13 16.55 -12.69
C ILE A 199 -17.95 17.37 -12.17
N LEU A 200 -16.76 17.17 -12.73
CA LEU A 200 -15.55 17.90 -12.35
C LEU A 200 -15.69 19.41 -12.56
N SER A 201 -16.41 19.85 -13.61
CA SER A 201 -16.64 21.27 -13.91
C SER A 201 -17.43 22.04 -12.84
N LYS A 202 -18.03 21.33 -11.87
CA LYS A 202 -18.77 21.94 -10.76
C LYS A 202 -17.86 22.55 -9.70
N ASN A 203 -16.60 22.13 -9.63
CA ASN A 203 -15.61 22.62 -8.67
C ASN A 203 -14.27 22.84 -9.35
N GLU A 204 -13.64 23.97 -9.07
CA GLU A 204 -12.27 24.22 -9.53
C GLU A 204 -11.29 23.30 -8.79
N PRO A 205 -10.32 22.68 -9.51
CA PRO A 205 -9.28 21.90 -8.87
C PRO A 205 -8.36 22.78 -8.03
N GLN A 206 -7.72 22.15 -7.04
CA GLN A 206 -6.52 22.70 -6.42
C GLN A 206 -5.31 22.27 -7.26
N CYS A 207 -4.63 23.23 -7.90
CA CYS A 207 -3.50 22.94 -8.77
C CYS A 207 -2.18 23.52 -8.23
N ASP A 208 -1.11 22.77 -8.43
CA ASP A 208 0.27 23.23 -8.39
C ASP A 208 0.91 23.14 -9.80
N GLU A 209 2.24 23.18 -9.89
CA GLU A 209 2.96 23.14 -11.18
C GLU A 209 2.82 21.80 -11.92
N GLN A 210 2.60 20.70 -11.19
CA GLN A 210 2.65 19.33 -11.72
C GLN A 210 1.32 18.60 -11.59
N THR A 211 0.47 19.01 -10.65
CA THR A 211 -0.72 18.27 -10.23
C THR A 211 -1.94 19.19 -10.13
N CYS A 212 -3.10 18.66 -10.52
CA CYS A 212 -4.40 19.24 -10.18
C CYS A 212 -5.25 18.19 -9.47
N ILE A 213 -5.88 18.58 -8.35
CA ILE A 213 -6.65 17.69 -7.48
C ILE A 213 -8.10 18.16 -7.38
N TRP A 214 -9.04 17.24 -7.59
CA TRP A 214 -10.46 17.40 -7.33
C TRP A 214 -10.86 16.50 -6.16
N SER A 215 -11.15 17.09 -4.99
CA SER A 215 -11.57 16.35 -3.81
C SER A 215 -12.87 16.94 -3.26
N PHE A 216 -14.01 16.28 -3.49
CA PHE A 216 -15.32 16.76 -3.03
C PHE A 216 -16.42 15.67 -3.06
N PRO A 217 -17.48 15.81 -2.25
CA PRO A 217 -18.63 14.90 -2.28
C PRO A 217 -19.43 15.08 -3.58
N THR A 218 -19.75 13.98 -4.25
CA THR A 218 -20.58 13.95 -5.45
C THR A 218 -21.19 12.57 -5.63
N PHE A 219 -22.36 12.51 -6.25
CA PHE A 219 -22.97 11.25 -6.62
C PHE A 219 -22.62 10.89 -8.07
N ILE A 220 -22.03 9.71 -8.27
CA ILE A 220 -21.83 9.09 -9.58
C ILE A 220 -22.54 7.73 -9.57
N PRO A 221 -23.59 7.56 -10.39
CA PRO A 221 -24.26 6.27 -10.49
C PRO A 221 -23.32 5.18 -11.01
N SER A 222 -23.50 3.97 -10.51
CA SER A 222 -22.94 2.76 -11.10
C SER A 222 -23.24 2.66 -12.60
N GLY A 223 -22.28 2.12 -13.37
CA GLY A 223 -22.32 2.06 -14.83
C GLY A 223 -21.98 3.37 -15.57
N THR A 224 -21.73 4.47 -14.85
CA THR A 224 -21.33 5.74 -15.49
C THR A 224 -19.94 5.59 -16.12
N PRO A 225 -19.73 6.03 -17.38
CA PRO A 225 -18.39 6.15 -17.97
C PRO A 225 -17.52 7.10 -17.13
N LEU A 226 -16.33 6.68 -16.72
CA LEU A 226 -15.44 7.48 -15.86
C LEU A 226 -14.25 8.04 -16.63
N PHE A 227 -13.39 7.16 -17.14
CA PHE A 227 -12.13 7.52 -17.78
C PHE A 227 -11.86 6.60 -18.96
N MET A 228 -10.93 6.98 -19.81
CA MET A 228 -10.26 6.03 -20.70
C MET A 228 -8.97 5.53 -20.03
N THR A 229 -8.47 4.34 -20.37
CA THR A 229 -7.10 3.93 -20.00
C THR A 229 -6.05 4.89 -20.59
N SER A 230 -4.84 4.98 -20.00
CA SER A 230 -3.85 5.99 -20.40
C SER A 230 -3.42 5.86 -21.87
N GLY A 231 -3.25 4.62 -22.33
CA GLY A 231 -2.59 4.28 -23.58
C GLY A 231 -1.05 4.35 -23.48
N PHE A 232 -0.48 4.80 -22.36
CA PHE A 232 0.96 4.91 -22.12
C PHE A 232 1.50 3.76 -21.26
N ALA A 233 0.62 3.05 -20.56
CA ALA A 233 0.91 1.82 -19.85
C ALA A 233 0.13 0.65 -20.50
N GLY A 234 0.68 -0.57 -20.41
CA GLY A 234 0.01 -1.78 -20.91
C GLY A 234 -1.16 -2.26 -20.05
N ALA A 235 -1.37 -1.64 -18.89
CA ALA A 235 -2.42 -1.97 -17.94
C ALA A 235 -2.89 -0.70 -17.20
N PHE A 236 -4.02 -0.80 -16.50
CA PHE A 236 -4.44 0.18 -15.50
C PHE A 236 -4.53 -0.46 -14.12
N ASP A 237 -4.33 0.36 -13.09
CA ASP A 237 -4.36 -0.11 -11.70
C ASP A 237 -5.80 -0.09 -11.19
N PHE A 238 -6.19 -1.16 -10.49
CA PHE A 238 -7.50 -1.24 -9.85
C PHE A 238 -7.39 -1.83 -8.45
N GLY A 239 -7.78 -1.03 -7.45
CA GLY A 239 -7.70 -1.38 -6.04
C GLY A 239 -9.02 -1.26 -5.30
N LEU A 240 -9.17 -2.01 -4.21
CA LEU A 240 -10.30 -1.92 -3.29
C LEU A 240 -9.80 -2.00 -1.85
N SER A 241 -10.14 -0.99 -1.05
CA SER A 241 -9.90 -0.95 0.39
C SER A 241 -11.21 -0.84 1.17
N LEU A 242 -11.37 -1.70 2.18
CA LEU A 242 -12.59 -1.76 2.99
C LEU A 242 -12.43 -0.99 4.30
N ALA A 243 -12.97 0.22 4.33
CA ALA A 243 -13.07 1.03 5.54
C ALA A 243 -14.10 0.47 6.54
N GLY A 244 -13.91 0.77 7.82
CA GLY A 244 -14.89 0.53 8.88
C GLY A 244 -14.85 -0.85 9.53
N LEU A 245 -13.93 -1.73 9.11
CA LEU A 245 -13.86 -3.12 9.56
C LEU A 245 -12.73 -3.34 10.56
N THR A 246 -12.97 -4.16 11.61
CA THR A 246 -11.90 -4.64 12.49
C THR A 246 -10.96 -5.60 11.78
N VAL A 247 -9.85 -5.98 12.41
CA VAL A 247 -8.91 -6.98 11.85
C VAL A 247 -9.61 -8.31 11.64
N GLU A 248 -10.41 -8.77 12.61
CA GLU A 248 -11.15 -10.02 12.54
C GLU A 248 -12.21 -9.99 11.43
N GLU A 249 -12.88 -8.85 11.25
CA GLU A 249 -13.85 -8.68 10.18
C GLU A 249 -13.18 -8.67 8.80
N LEU A 250 -11.99 -8.05 8.68
CA LEU A 250 -11.16 -8.07 7.47
C LEU A 250 -10.67 -9.48 7.13
N GLN A 251 -10.22 -10.26 8.11
CA GLN A 251 -9.83 -11.67 7.92
C GLN A 251 -10.99 -12.54 7.41
N GLY A 252 -12.23 -12.15 7.67
CA GLY A 252 -13.43 -12.78 7.11
C GLY A 252 -13.75 -12.39 5.67
N GLN A 253 -13.07 -11.40 5.10
CA GLN A 253 -13.34 -10.89 3.77
C GLN A 253 -12.65 -11.72 2.67
N PRO A 254 -13.32 -11.92 1.51
CA PRO A 254 -12.74 -12.68 0.42
C PRO A 254 -11.49 -12.01 -0.15
N GLY A 255 -10.46 -12.82 -0.40
CA GLY A 255 -9.18 -12.39 -0.96
C GLY A 255 -8.33 -11.51 -0.05
N TYR A 256 -8.78 -11.17 1.17
CA TYR A 256 -8.00 -10.37 2.13
C TYR A 256 -6.72 -11.08 2.56
N GLY A 257 -6.85 -12.35 2.96
CA GLY A 257 -5.76 -13.13 3.54
C GLY A 257 -5.71 -13.04 5.06
N TYR A 258 -4.52 -12.84 5.59
CA TYR A 258 -4.23 -12.86 7.01
C TYR A 258 -3.12 -11.86 7.29
N SER A 259 -3.45 -10.76 7.95
CA SER A 259 -2.47 -9.91 8.62
C SER A 259 -2.93 -9.64 10.03
N MET A 260 -1.96 -9.57 10.94
CA MET A 260 -2.20 -9.17 12.30
C MET A 260 -1.97 -7.68 12.53
N THR A 261 -1.20 -7.05 11.65
CA THR A 261 -0.79 -5.66 11.78
C THR A 261 -1.19 -4.80 10.57
N PRO A 262 -2.46 -4.86 10.11
CA PRO A 262 -2.87 -4.18 8.87
C PRO A 262 -2.76 -2.66 8.91
N TRP A 263 -2.62 -2.05 10.09
CA TRP A 263 -2.36 -0.61 10.20
C TRP A 263 -0.92 -0.22 9.82
N ARG A 264 -0.01 -1.17 9.59
CA ARG A 264 1.40 -0.89 9.25
C ARG A 264 1.60 -0.41 7.82
N THR A 265 0.67 -0.71 6.93
CA THR A 265 0.71 -0.28 5.53
C THR A 265 -0.57 0.48 5.20
N HIS A 266 -0.49 1.37 4.21
CA HIS A 266 -1.68 2.02 3.69
C HIS A 266 -2.71 1.02 3.11
N SER A 267 -2.21 -0.11 2.60
CA SER A 267 -2.98 -1.17 1.95
C SER A 267 -3.48 -2.27 2.89
N GLY A 268 -3.27 -2.18 4.21
CA GLY A 268 -3.59 -3.31 5.07
C GLY A 268 -5.08 -3.56 5.28
N ASN A 269 -5.95 -2.70 4.75
CA ASN A 269 -7.39 -2.95 4.61
C ASN A 269 -7.80 -3.28 3.15
N SER A 270 -6.84 -3.48 2.26
CA SER A 270 -7.07 -3.82 0.86
C SER A 270 -7.40 -5.30 0.69
N VAL A 271 -8.23 -5.57 -0.32
CA VAL A 271 -8.74 -6.90 -0.66
C VAL A 271 -8.64 -7.11 -2.17
N CYS A 272 -8.71 -8.36 -2.63
CA CYS A 272 -8.91 -8.64 -4.05
C CYS A 272 -10.23 -8.01 -4.54
N PRO A 273 -10.20 -7.03 -5.46
CA PRO A 273 -11.43 -6.39 -5.93
C PRO A 273 -12.33 -7.33 -6.75
N GLN A 274 -11.75 -8.30 -7.46
CA GLN A 274 -12.47 -9.22 -8.34
C GLN A 274 -13.48 -10.09 -7.57
N GLU A 275 -13.23 -10.37 -6.29
CA GLU A 275 -14.15 -11.14 -5.43
C GLU A 275 -15.47 -10.42 -5.13
N TYR A 276 -15.53 -9.10 -5.32
CA TYR A 276 -16.68 -8.26 -4.93
C TYR A 276 -17.65 -8.02 -6.06
N PHE A 277 -17.38 -8.48 -7.28
CA PHE A 277 -18.36 -8.41 -8.35
C PHE A 277 -19.52 -9.38 -8.09
N ILE A 278 -20.72 -8.98 -8.51
CA ILE A 278 -21.85 -9.90 -8.60
C ILE A 278 -21.68 -10.86 -9.79
N GLU A 279 -22.33 -12.00 -9.74
CA GLU A 279 -22.41 -12.90 -10.91
C GLU A 279 -23.27 -12.28 -12.03
N PRO A 280 -22.92 -12.48 -13.32
CA PRO A 280 -21.85 -13.33 -13.84
C PRO A 280 -20.45 -12.68 -13.88
N LEU A 281 -20.34 -11.38 -13.58
CA LEU A 281 -19.10 -10.61 -13.76
C LEU A 281 -17.93 -11.16 -12.94
N ARG A 282 -18.19 -11.59 -11.69
CA ARG A 282 -17.15 -12.22 -10.85
C ARG A 282 -16.53 -13.42 -11.55
N SER A 283 -17.33 -14.40 -11.97
CA SER A 283 -16.82 -15.58 -12.64
C SER A 283 -16.15 -15.28 -13.98
N GLU A 284 -16.56 -14.22 -14.68
CA GLU A 284 -15.93 -13.80 -15.94
C GLU A 284 -14.59 -13.11 -15.72
N TYR A 285 -14.50 -12.18 -14.76
CA TYR A 285 -13.26 -11.49 -14.42
C TYR A 285 -12.24 -12.40 -13.73
N MET A 286 -12.68 -13.37 -12.91
CA MET A 286 -11.76 -14.36 -12.34
C MET A 286 -11.06 -15.20 -13.41
N LYS A 287 -11.67 -15.44 -14.57
CA LYS A 287 -11.01 -16.17 -15.67
C LYS A 287 -9.88 -15.36 -16.29
N LEU A 288 -9.91 -14.04 -16.18
CA LEU A 288 -8.87 -13.16 -16.73
C LEU A 288 -7.57 -13.23 -15.91
N LEU A 289 -7.62 -13.75 -14.67
CA LEU A 289 -6.43 -13.97 -13.84
C LEU A 289 -5.51 -15.06 -14.40
N GLY A 290 -6.00 -15.95 -15.26
CA GLY A 290 -5.18 -17.07 -15.75
C GLY A 290 -4.69 -17.94 -14.60
N ASP A 291 -3.36 -18.02 -14.43
CA ASP A 291 -2.71 -18.82 -13.38
C ASP A 291 -2.60 -18.08 -12.03
N PHE A 292 -2.97 -16.80 -11.99
CA PHE A 292 -2.94 -16.02 -10.76
C PHE A 292 -4.11 -16.35 -9.83
N GLN A 293 -3.81 -16.28 -8.53
CA GLN A 293 -4.79 -16.32 -7.45
C GLN A 293 -5.08 -14.89 -7.00
N CYS A 294 -6.36 -14.61 -6.74
CA CYS A 294 -6.76 -13.31 -6.23
C CYS A 294 -6.63 -13.24 -4.71
N GLY A 295 -5.40 -12.99 -4.27
CA GLY A 295 -4.99 -13.05 -2.87
C GLY A 295 -4.47 -14.44 -2.44
N PRO A 296 -4.12 -14.62 -1.16
CA PRO A 296 -4.31 -13.68 -0.05
C PRO A 296 -3.53 -12.37 -0.22
N PHE A 297 -4.24 -11.23 -0.21
CA PHE A 297 -3.64 -9.90 -0.43
C PHE A 297 -2.59 -9.58 0.64
N ASN A 298 -2.97 -9.78 1.90
CA ASN A 298 -2.13 -9.58 3.07
C ASN A 298 -1.67 -10.94 3.59
N GLN A 299 -0.36 -11.08 3.76
CA GLN A 299 0.29 -12.33 4.18
C GLN A 299 1.28 -12.03 5.31
N ASP A 300 0.80 -12.04 6.54
CA ASP A 300 1.54 -11.72 7.76
C ASP A 300 1.10 -12.69 8.87
N VAL A 301 2.02 -13.59 9.24
CA VAL A 301 1.75 -14.73 10.14
C VAL A 301 2.52 -14.55 11.45
N ASP A 302 1.77 -14.55 12.56
CA ASP A 302 2.30 -14.34 13.90
C ASP A 302 3.49 -15.25 14.25
N GLY A 303 4.53 -14.63 14.81
CA GLY A 303 5.72 -15.33 15.30
C GLY A 303 6.53 -16.01 14.20
N THR A 304 6.37 -15.60 12.95
CA THR A 304 7.12 -16.11 11.80
C THR A 304 7.80 -14.98 11.02
N ALA A 305 8.58 -15.34 9.99
CA ALA A 305 9.15 -14.32 9.09
C ALA A 305 8.17 -13.85 8.01
N MET A 306 7.07 -14.57 7.73
CA MET A 306 6.10 -14.13 6.71
C MET A 306 5.42 -12.84 7.14
N GLY A 307 5.54 -11.80 6.32
CA GLY A 307 5.01 -10.50 6.65
C GLY A 307 5.77 -9.34 6.04
N PHE A 308 5.24 -8.16 6.34
CA PHE A 308 5.83 -6.88 5.99
C PHE A 308 6.75 -6.40 7.12
N TRP A 309 8.00 -6.11 6.76
CA TRP A 309 9.06 -5.69 7.67
C TRP A 309 9.53 -4.29 7.29
N PHE A 310 9.54 -3.40 8.28
CA PHE A 310 9.97 -2.02 8.14
C PHE A 310 10.67 -1.61 9.44
N PRO A 311 11.63 -0.67 9.43
CA PRO A 311 12.22 -0.07 10.63
C PRO A 311 11.24 0.78 11.49
N SER A 312 9.97 0.37 11.61
CA SER A 312 8.95 0.99 12.46
C SER A 312 9.05 0.55 13.92
N SER A 313 8.71 1.47 14.81
CA SER A 313 8.60 1.26 16.26
C SER A 313 7.45 0.31 16.61
N SER A 314 7.76 -0.99 16.69
CA SER A 314 6.94 -2.06 17.26
C SER A 314 5.64 -2.40 16.51
N PRO A 315 5.26 -3.69 16.39
CA PRO A 315 3.96 -4.10 15.83
C PRO A 315 2.78 -3.70 16.72
N GLU A 316 3.03 -3.40 17.99
CA GLU A 316 2.01 -3.11 18.99
C GLU A 316 1.46 -1.67 18.92
N ILE A 317 2.20 -0.74 18.30
CA ILE A 317 1.82 0.67 18.28
C ILE A 317 1.12 0.96 16.96
N VAL A 318 -0.18 1.22 17.04
CA VAL A 318 -0.98 1.68 15.91
C VAL A 318 -0.61 3.15 15.62
N PRO A 319 -0.14 3.49 14.39
CA PRO A 319 0.13 4.87 14.02
C PRO A 319 -1.14 5.73 14.14
N LEU A 320 -1.02 6.90 14.77
CA LEU A 320 -2.16 7.75 15.10
C LEU A 320 -2.66 8.56 13.90
N THR A 321 -1.84 8.68 12.85
CA THR A 321 -2.18 9.45 11.65
C THR A 321 -1.93 8.65 10.37
N PRO A 322 -2.69 8.91 9.29
CA PRO A 322 -2.45 8.28 8.00
C PRO A 322 -1.03 8.51 7.45
N SER A 323 -0.42 9.67 7.71
CA SER A 323 0.95 9.98 7.28
C SER A 323 2.03 9.18 8.02
N GLU A 324 1.75 8.72 9.24
CA GLU A 324 2.67 7.82 9.96
C GLU A 324 2.56 6.38 9.49
N ARG A 325 1.55 6.06 8.66
CA ARG A 325 1.42 4.80 7.92
C ARG A 325 2.01 4.88 6.52
N ASP A 326 2.49 6.06 6.12
CA ASP A 326 3.17 6.22 4.85
C ASP A 326 4.54 5.57 4.98
N VAL A 327 4.80 4.61 4.09
CA VAL A 327 5.98 3.76 4.16
C VAL A 327 6.91 4.20 3.05
N ASP A 328 8.16 4.52 3.40
CA ASP A 328 9.20 4.60 2.40
C ASP A 328 9.53 3.17 1.95
N GLU A 329 8.93 2.77 0.82
CA GLU A 329 9.16 1.47 0.20
C GLU A 329 10.66 1.14 0.15
N TRP A 330 11.52 2.14 -0.11
CA TRP A 330 12.97 1.96 -0.21
C TRP A 330 13.62 1.36 1.02
N GLU A 331 13.00 1.39 2.19
CA GLU A 331 13.56 0.84 3.44
C GLU A 331 12.84 -0.42 3.92
N THR A 332 12.01 -1.05 3.07
CA THR A 332 11.15 -2.18 3.43
C THR A 332 11.69 -3.52 2.96
N ILE A 333 11.20 -4.57 3.63
CA ILE A 333 11.28 -5.96 3.19
C ILE A 333 9.89 -6.55 3.26
N TRP A 334 9.48 -7.30 2.24
CA TRP A 334 8.23 -8.05 2.26
C TRP A 334 8.48 -9.52 1.94
N LEU A 335 8.07 -10.40 2.85
CA LEU A 335 8.21 -11.85 2.76
C LEU A 335 6.83 -12.48 2.58
N PHE A 336 6.54 -13.07 1.42
CA PHE A 336 5.22 -13.59 1.09
C PHE A 336 5.28 -14.84 0.19
N GLN A 337 4.18 -15.59 0.11
CA GLN A 337 3.98 -16.67 -0.83
C GLN A 337 3.56 -16.11 -2.20
N ASP A 338 4.10 -16.66 -3.27
CA ASP A 338 3.79 -16.24 -4.63
C ASP A 338 2.28 -16.41 -4.96
N PHE A 339 1.77 -15.52 -5.81
CA PHE A 339 0.36 -15.45 -6.18
C PHE A 339 -0.04 -16.41 -7.30
N ARG A 340 0.90 -17.10 -7.94
CA ARG A 340 0.72 -18.06 -9.04
C ARG A 340 1.05 -19.48 -8.58
N ASP A 341 2.15 -19.66 -7.86
CA ASP A 341 2.64 -20.96 -7.39
C ASP A 341 2.78 -21.01 -5.86
N SER A 342 1.91 -21.78 -5.22
CA SER A 342 1.94 -22.01 -3.77
C SER A 342 3.23 -22.66 -3.22
N SER A 343 4.07 -23.22 -4.09
CA SER A 343 5.37 -23.75 -3.70
C SER A 343 6.47 -22.71 -3.69
N GLU A 344 6.27 -21.55 -4.32
CA GLU A 344 7.23 -20.45 -4.40
C GLU A 344 6.97 -19.35 -3.38
N TYR A 345 8.06 -18.78 -2.88
CA TYR A 345 8.06 -17.76 -1.85
C TYR A 345 9.02 -16.65 -2.27
N ILE A 346 8.58 -15.41 -2.05
CA ILE A 346 9.23 -14.22 -2.54
C ILE A 346 9.71 -13.38 -1.35
N ILE A 347 10.89 -12.80 -1.52
CA ILE A 347 11.38 -11.67 -0.75
C ILE A 347 11.48 -10.47 -1.69
N SER A 348 10.73 -9.42 -1.39
CA SER A 348 10.89 -8.12 -2.02
C SER A 348 11.68 -7.20 -1.10
N VAL A 349 12.66 -6.49 -1.66
CA VAL A 349 13.58 -5.64 -0.90
C VAL A 349 13.72 -4.28 -1.54
N GLY A 350 13.70 -3.26 -0.69
CA GLY A 350 14.16 -1.93 -1.04
C GLY A 350 15.67 -1.81 -1.10
N ASN A 351 16.11 -0.55 -1.07
CA ASN A 351 17.51 -0.25 -0.90
C ASN A 351 17.96 -0.65 0.50
N ASN A 352 18.87 -1.61 0.58
CA ASN A 352 19.27 -2.19 1.84
C ASN A 352 20.80 -2.31 1.94
N THR A 353 21.28 -2.57 3.16
CA THR A 353 22.70 -2.70 3.46
C THR A 353 23.12 -4.15 3.72
N PHE A 354 22.21 -5.11 3.59
CA PHE A 354 22.47 -6.51 3.96
C PHE A 354 22.87 -7.39 2.75
N GLY A 355 23.02 -6.81 1.55
CA GLY A 355 23.68 -7.46 0.42
C GLY A 355 22.76 -7.98 -0.69
N LEU A 356 21.46 -7.65 -0.64
CA LEU A 356 20.56 -7.76 -1.79
C LEU A 356 20.43 -6.41 -2.48
N ASP A 357 20.35 -6.40 -3.80
CA ASP A 357 20.02 -5.20 -4.55
C ASP A 357 18.50 -4.98 -4.49
N TYR A 358 18.05 -3.75 -4.81
CA TYR A 358 16.62 -3.46 -4.94
C TYR A 358 15.96 -4.45 -5.92
N GLY A 359 14.85 -5.06 -5.52
CA GLY A 359 14.09 -5.96 -6.41
C GLY A 359 13.31 -7.04 -5.69
N GLN A 360 12.95 -8.07 -6.47
CA GLN A 360 12.25 -9.26 -6.00
C GLN A 360 13.11 -10.50 -6.24
N TYR A 361 13.09 -11.40 -5.28
CA TYR A 361 13.83 -12.66 -5.33
C TYR A 361 12.94 -13.79 -4.83
N SER A 362 13.07 -14.96 -5.43
CA SER A 362 12.23 -16.11 -5.09
C SER A 362 13.01 -17.41 -4.90
N TYR A 363 12.35 -18.35 -4.23
CA TYR A 363 12.82 -19.72 -4.07
C TYR A 363 11.63 -20.68 -4.03
N VAL A 364 11.89 -21.95 -4.36
CA VAL A 364 10.93 -23.03 -4.16
C VAL A 364 11.12 -23.60 -2.76
N SER A 365 10.03 -23.67 -2.00
CA SER A 365 10.05 -24.12 -0.62
C SER A 365 10.34 -25.61 -0.44
N SER A 366 10.93 -25.94 0.71
CA SER A 366 11.14 -27.28 1.24
C SER A 366 10.27 -27.51 2.47
N GLU A 367 9.74 -28.73 2.61
CA GLU A 367 8.93 -29.14 3.77
C GLU A 367 9.79 -29.52 5.00
N THR A 368 11.09 -29.77 4.82
CA THR A 368 12.01 -30.29 5.85
C THR A 368 13.33 -29.54 5.87
N GLY A 369 13.99 -29.54 7.04
CA GLY A 369 15.27 -28.87 7.25
C GLY A 369 15.14 -27.35 7.41
N LEU A 370 16.30 -26.68 7.41
CA LEU A 370 16.44 -25.23 7.58
C LEU A 370 16.70 -24.48 6.26
N VAL A 371 16.90 -25.22 5.16
CA VAL A 371 17.08 -24.66 3.82
C VAL A 371 15.73 -24.47 3.13
N ASN A 372 15.52 -23.32 2.50
CA ASN A 372 14.33 -23.01 1.70
C ASN A 372 13.03 -23.26 2.48
N ARG A 373 13.03 -22.96 3.79
CA ARG A 373 11.83 -23.09 4.62
C ARG A 373 10.79 -22.05 4.20
N LYS A 374 9.51 -22.41 4.19
CA LYS A 374 8.41 -21.47 3.96
C LYS A 374 8.44 -20.33 4.98
N TRP A 375 8.13 -19.10 4.57
CA TRP A 375 8.20 -17.93 5.46
C TRP A 375 7.34 -18.05 6.72
N ASP A 376 6.15 -18.66 6.60
CA ASP A 376 5.20 -18.94 7.68
C ASP A 376 5.67 -20.09 8.61
N GLN A 377 6.84 -20.66 8.34
CA GLN A 377 7.45 -21.72 9.14
C GLN A 377 8.85 -21.37 9.64
N VAL A 378 9.40 -20.22 9.23
CA VAL A 378 10.61 -19.66 9.82
C VAL A 378 10.24 -19.07 11.19
N LYS A 379 10.78 -19.64 12.27
CA LYS A 379 10.46 -19.26 13.65
C LYS A 379 11.70 -18.85 14.43
N SER A 380 11.52 -18.20 15.56
CA SER A 380 12.63 -17.78 16.42
C SER A 380 13.48 -18.94 16.93
N GLY A 381 14.78 -18.70 17.13
CA GLY A 381 15.70 -19.64 17.80
C GLY A 381 16.47 -20.57 16.86
N GLN A 382 16.33 -20.39 15.55
CA GLN A 382 17.12 -21.06 14.52
C GLN A 382 17.56 -20.05 13.47
N THR A 383 18.67 -20.34 12.80
CA THR A 383 19.09 -19.65 11.58
C THR A 383 18.62 -20.48 10.39
N TYR A 384 17.99 -19.82 9.42
CA TYR A 384 17.52 -20.42 8.17
C TYR A 384 18.37 -19.95 7.01
N CYS A 385 18.41 -20.74 5.95
CA CYS A 385 19.15 -20.41 4.74
C CYS A 385 18.23 -20.51 3.52
N MET A 386 18.19 -19.47 2.68
CA MET A 386 17.37 -19.48 1.46
C MET A 386 18.23 -19.27 0.22
N GLU A 387 17.96 -20.07 -0.81
CA GLU A 387 18.66 -20.07 -2.09
C GLU A 387 17.84 -19.32 -3.12
N LEU A 388 18.20 -18.05 -3.34
CA LEU A 388 17.40 -17.09 -4.07
C LEU A 388 17.73 -17.02 -5.56
N ARG A 389 16.68 -16.99 -6.37
CA ARG A 389 16.65 -16.64 -7.78
C ARG A 389 16.28 -15.17 -7.91
N ILE A 390 16.83 -14.49 -8.92
CA ILE A 390 16.49 -13.09 -9.20
C ILE A 390 15.26 -13.08 -10.09
N GLU A 391 14.24 -12.31 -9.71
CA GLU A 391 13.11 -12.06 -10.58
C GLU A 391 13.39 -10.86 -11.48
N ASP A 392 13.81 -11.11 -12.72
CA ASP A 392 13.99 -10.05 -13.71
C ASP A 392 12.65 -9.47 -14.17
N ASN A 393 11.61 -10.32 -14.24
CA ASN A 393 10.23 -9.93 -14.42
C ASN A 393 9.29 -11.01 -13.86
N HIS A 394 8.06 -10.62 -13.57
CA HIS A 394 7.06 -11.49 -12.93
C HIS A 394 6.56 -12.65 -13.82
N ASP A 395 6.92 -12.67 -15.12
CA ASP A 395 6.50 -13.69 -16.09
C ASP A 395 7.61 -14.68 -16.45
N ASP A 396 8.86 -14.42 -16.09
CA ASP A 396 10.03 -15.24 -16.43
C ASP A 396 11.08 -15.12 -15.32
N ILE A 397 11.07 -16.10 -14.41
CA ILE A 397 12.05 -16.23 -13.33
C ILE A 397 13.11 -17.23 -13.78
N PRO A 398 14.35 -16.79 -14.08
CA PRO A 398 15.42 -17.71 -14.42
C PRO A 398 15.63 -18.73 -13.29
N ASN A 399 15.74 -20.01 -13.62
CA ASN A 399 16.03 -21.06 -12.65
C ASN A 399 17.53 -21.09 -12.28
N ILE A 400 18.09 -19.93 -11.96
CA ILE A 400 19.50 -19.74 -11.60
C ILE A 400 19.54 -19.08 -10.22
N ILE A 401 20.09 -19.83 -9.26
CA ILE A 401 20.37 -19.31 -7.92
C ILE A 401 21.60 -18.42 -8.00
N ASN A 402 21.48 -17.18 -7.55
CA ASN A 402 22.57 -16.20 -7.58
C ASN A 402 22.91 -15.63 -6.20
N LYS A 403 21.97 -15.74 -5.24
CA LYS A 403 22.11 -15.18 -3.90
C LYS A 403 21.69 -16.22 -2.88
N ILE A 404 22.31 -16.15 -1.71
CA ILE A 404 21.87 -16.88 -0.53
C ILE A 404 21.57 -15.84 0.53
N ILE A 405 20.50 -16.04 1.29
CA ILE A 405 20.30 -15.29 2.53
C ILE A 405 20.34 -16.20 3.75
N LEU A 406 20.95 -15.70 4.81
CA LEU A 406 20.84 -16.22 6.16
C LEU A 406 19.84 -15.36 6.92
N LEU A 407 18.90 -15.99 7.61
CA LEU A 407 17.80 -15.30 8.25
C LEU A 407 17.57 -15.84 9.66
N GLU A 408 17.40 -14.93 10.61
CA GLU A 408 17.05 -15.26 12.00
C GLU A 408 15.94 -14.33 12.49
N LEU A 409 14.94 -14.92 13.13
CA LEU A 409 13.87 -14.20 13.81
C LEU A 409 14.18 -14.09 15.31
N SER A 410 14.08 -12.88 15.85
CA SER A 410 14.21 -12.62 17.30
C SER A 410 13.20 -13.41 18.13
N GLN A 411 13.51 -13.63 19.42
CA GLN A 411 12.65 -14.44 20.32
C GLN A 411 11.23 -13.89 20.50
N ASP A 412 11.06 -12.57 20.41
CA ASP A 412 9.75 -11.93 20.50
C ASP A 412 9.06 -11.78 19.14
N GLY A 413 9.71 -12.21 18.05
CA GLY A 413 9.17 -12.13 16.69
C GLY A 413 9.09 -10.70 16.14
N THR A 414 9.71 -9.71 16.79
CA THR A 414 9.57 -8.30 16.40
C THR A 414 10.71 -7.77 15.54
N GLN A 415 11.80 -8.53 15.44
CA GLN A 415 13.00 -8.19 14.67
C GLN A 415 13.43 -9.36 13.79
N LEU A 416 13.80 -9.00 12.56
CA LEU A 416 14.32 -9.89 11.54
C LEU A 416 15.78 -9.52 11.25
N ALA A 417 16.70 -10.46 11.45
CA ALA A 417 18.10 -10.32 11.07
C ALA A 417 18.34 -11.06 9.74
N ILE A 418 18.91 -10.36 8.77
CA ILE A 418 19.20 -10.90 7.43
C ILE A 418 20.62 -10.56 7.04
N GLU A 419 21.32 -11.53 6.45
CA GLU A 419 22.59 -11.35 5.76
C GLU A 419 22.51 -12.03 4.40
N ALA A 420 22.88 -11.33 3.34
CA ALA A 420 22.93 -11.87 1.99
C ALA A 420 24.38 -12.05 1.52
N ILE A 421 24.64 -13.19 0.90
CA ILE A 421 25.94 -13.57 0.37
C ILE A 421 25.81 -14.06 -1.07
N ASP A 422 26.87 -13.85 -1.85
CA ASP A 422 26.97 -14.45 -3.18
C ASP A 422 27.19 -15.96 -3.05
N GLY A 423 26.34 -16.75 -3.68
CA GLY A 423 26.42 -18.20 -3.62
C GLY A 423 25.31 -18.89 -4.40
N ILE A 424 25.48 -20.19 -4.61
CA ILE A 424 24.57 -21.01 -5.45
C ILE A 424 23.87 -22.14 -4.66
N ASN A 425 24.28 -22.38 -3.41
CA ASN A 425 23.61 -23.30 -2.48
C ASN A 425 24.04 -23.05 -1.02
N CYS A 426 23.19 -23.40 -0.07
CA CYS A 426 23.43 -23.28 1.37
C CYS A 426 24.51 -24.25 1.91
N GLY A 427 24.89 -25.27 1.15
CA GLY A 427 25.75 -26.38 1.59
C GLY A 427 24.99 -27.44 2.40
N GLU A 428 25.67 -28.53 2.79
CA GLU A 428 25.02 -29.72 3.40
C GLU A 428 25.28 -29.87 4.92
N ASP A 429 26.35 -29.29 5.47
CA ASP A 429 26.88 -29.72 6.79
C ASP A 429 26.23 -29.06 8.03
N PHE A 430 25.37 -28.04 7.88
CA PHE A 430 24.79 -27.29 9.02
C PHE A 430 23.25 -27.26 9.05
N TRP A 431 22.57 -27.70 7.98
CA TRP A 431 21.16 -27.37 7.74
C TRP A 431 20.17 -28.54 7.81
N GLU A 432 20.65 -29.75 8.13
CA GLU A 432 19.84 -30.98 8.27
C GLU A 432 18.96 -31.01 9.53
#